data_AF-A0A1G9LWU3-F1
#
_entry.id   AF-A0A1G9LWU3-F1
#
_cell.length_a   1.000
_cell.length_b   1.000
_cell.length_c   1.000
_cell.angle_alpha   90.00
_cell.angle_beta   90.00
_cell.angle_gamma   90.00
#
_symmetry.space_group_name_H-M   'P 1'
#
loop_
_entity.id
_entity.type
_entity.pdbx_description
1 polymer ?
#
loop_
_entity_poly.entity_id
_entity_poly.type
_entity_poly.pdbx_seq_one_letter_code
_entity_poly.pdbx_strand_id
1 'polypeptide(L)' 'MEIQTVARNGYLFKMKTYKDEILRSFQLWMIESQLEQAVGRSRLLRHDCIVNLFSNYPLRQAKIMDNFNYDDD' A
#
# COMPACT_ATOMS: atom_id res chain seq x y z
N MET A 1 13.98 5.09 12.94
CA MET A 1 13.29 4.37 11.86
C MET A 1 14.33 3.70 10.98
N GLU A 2 14.19 2.40 10.75
CA GLU A 2 15.10 1.58 9.96
C GLU A 2 14.29 0.67 9.02
N ILE A 3 14.95 0.07 8.03
CA ILE A 3 14.29 -0.90 7.13
C ILE A 3 14.02 -2.17 7.94
N GLN A 4 12.76 -2.57 8.02
CA GLN A 4 12.35 -3.80 8.68
C GLN A 4 11.52 -4.65 7.73
N THR A 5 11.65 -5.97 7.88
CA THR A 5 10.75 -6.93 7.26
C THR A 5 9.50 -7.05 8.14
N VAL A 6 8.34 -6.76 7.57
CA VAL A 6 7.05 -6.73 8.25
C VAL A 6 6.11 -7.75 7.64
N ALA A 7 5.46 -8.55 8.48
CA ALA A 7 4.36 -9.43 8.10
C ALA A 7 3.02 -8.79 8.50
N ARG A 8 2.16 -8.47 7.54
CA ARG A 8 0.84 -7.86 7.80
C ARG A 8 -0.17 -8.25 6.73
N ASN A 9 -1.39 -8.61 7.13
CA ASN A 9 -2.51 -8.95 6.24
C ASN A 9 -2.18 -10.04 5.20
N GLY A 10 -1.32 -10.99 5.56
CA GLY A 10 -0.88 -12.08 4.66
C GLY A 10 0.28 -11.71 3.74
N TYR A 11 0.80 -10.48 3.81
CA TYR A 11 1.95 -10.04 3.03
C TYR A 11 3.21 -9.94 3.88
N LEU A 12 4.35 -10.24 3.27
CA LEU A 12 5.68 -10.02 3.83
C LEU A 12 6.41 -9.00 2.96
N PHE A 13 6.75 -7.84 3.51
CA PHE A 13 7.37 -6.75 2.76
C PHE A 13 8.39 -6.00 3.60
N LYS A 14 9.30 -5.26 2.95
CA LYS A 14 10.31 -4.43 3.61
C LYS A 14 9.90 -2.98 3.57
N MET A 15 9.90 -2.32 4.72
CA MET A 15 9.55 -0.91 4.82
C MET A 15 10.36 -0.21 5.90
N LYS A 16 10.66 1.07 5.70
CA LYS A 16 11.27 1.91 6.73
C LYS A 16 10.23 2.24 7.80
N THR A 17 10.37 1.66 8.97
CA THR A 17 9.41 1.80 10.07
C THR A 17 10.10 1.86 11.44
N TYR A 18 9.33 1.93 12.52
CA TYR A 18 9.82 1.97 13.89
C TYR A 18 10.25 0.57 14.38
N LYS A 19 11.22 0.55 15.30
CA LYS A 19 11.64 -0.67 16.00
C LYS A 19 10.57 -1.20 16.95
N ASP A 20 9.94 -0.27 17.64
CA ASP A 20 8.85 -0.57 18.56
C ASP A 20 7.64 -1.09 17.78
N GLU A 21 7.13 -2.24 18.19
CA GLU A 21 6.08 -2.95 17.45
C GLU A 21 4.72 -2.23 17.52
N ILE A 22 4.44 -1.55 18.63
CA ILE A 22 3.20 -0.81 18.83
C ILE A 22 3.21 0.42 17.91
N LEU A 23 4.30 1.18 17.94
CA LEU A 23 4.44 2.36 17.10
C LEU A 23 4.50 2.00 15.61
N ARG A 24 5.12 0.87 15.26
CA ARG A 24 5.08 0.28 13.91
C ARG A 24 3.65 -0.06 13.51
N SER A 25 2.88 -0.71 14.37
CA SER A 25 1.47 -1.04 14.12
C SER A 25 0.62 0.20 13.84
N PHE A 26 0.78 1.26 14.64
CA PHE A 26 0.12 2.54 14.41
C PHE A 26 0.53 3.21 13.10
N GLN A 27 1.84 3.24 12.81
CA GLN A 27 2.35 3.79 11.55
C GLN A 27 1.75 3.06 10.34
N LEU A 28 1.77 1.73 10.35
CA LEU A 28 1.24 0.91 9.25
C LEU A 28 -0.27 1.07 9.09
N TRP A 29 -1.02 1.14 10.19
CA TRP A 29 -2.45 1.41 10.17
C TRP A 29 -2.77 2.78 9.55
N MET A 30 -1.99 3.82 9.90
CA MET A 30 -2.15 5.16 9.34
C MET A 30 -1.87 5.18 7.83
N ILE A 31 -0.78 4.53 7.40
CA ILE A 31 -0.40 4.43 5.98
C ILE A 31 -1.47 3.69 5.18
N GLU A 32 -1.93 2.54 5.66
CA GLU A 32 -3.00 1.77 5.03
C GLU A 32 -4.28 2.60 4.88
N SER A 33 -4.73 3.26 5.95
CA SER A 33 -5.94 4.07 5.94
C SER A 33 -5.85 5.25 4.95
N GLN A 34 -4.69 5.89 4.85
CA GLN A 34 -4.47 6.98 3.90
C GLN A 34 -4.45 6.50 2.46
N LEU A 35 -3.81 5.35 2.19
CA LEU A 35 -3.77 4.74 0.87
C LEU A 35 -5.17 4.33 0.39
N GLU A 36 -5.97 3.69 1.24
CA GLU A 36 -7.36 3.35 0.91
C GLU A 36 -8.19 4.59 0.58
N GLN A 37 -8.06 5.65 1.37
CA GLN A 37 -8.75 6.91 1.09
C GLN A 37 -8.29 7.56 -0.21
N ALA A 38 -6.99 7.57 -0.49
CA ALA A 38 -6.41 8.13 -1.70
C ALA A 38 -6.90 7.39 -2.95
N VAL A 39 -6.85 6.05 -2.94
CA VAL A 39 -7.41 5.20 -4.00
C VAL A 39 -8.92 5.44 -4.12
N GLY A 40 -9.65 5.53 -3.00
CA GLY A 40 -11.08 5.80 -2.99
C GLY A 40 -11.50 7.15 -3.60
N ARG A 41 -10.60 8.15 -3.69
CA ARG A 41 -10.89 9.45 -4.32
C ARG A 41 -11.23 9.34 -5.81
N SER A 42 -10.72 8.32 -6.51
CA SER A 42 -11.07 8.07 -7.91
C SER A 42 -12.50 7.52 -8.09
N ARG A 43 -13.12 7.05 -6.99
CA ARG A 43 -14.47 6.48 -6.95
C ARG A 43 -14.65 5.30 -7.92
N LEU A 44 -13.74 4.32 -7.85
CA LEU A 44 -13.73 3.11 -8.71
C LEU A 44 -15.08 2.36 -8.80
N LEU A 45 -15.94 2.46 -7.78
CA LEU A 45 -17.27 1.83 -7.79
C LEU A 45 -18.33 2.61 -8.60
N ARG A 46 -18.05 3.84 -8.99
CA ARG A 46 -18.98 4.75 -9.68
C ARG A 46 -18.51 5.17 -11.07
N HIS A 47 -17.23 5.00 -11.38
CA HIS A 47 -16.62 5.36 -12.65
C HIS A 47 -15.72 4.23 -13.11
N ASP A 48 -15.73 3.97 -14.41
CA ASP A 48 -14.79 3.04 -15.04
C ASP A 48 -13.41 3.71 -15.10
N CYS A 49 -12.55 3.38 -14.13
CA CYS A 49 -11.22 3.95 -14.02
C CYS A 49 -10.23 2.95 -13.42
N ILE A 50 -8.99 3.04 -13.88
CA ILE A 50 -7.86 2.26 -13.37
C ILE A 50 -7.03 3.17 -12.46
N VAL A 51 -6.71 2.68 -11.26
CA VAL A 51 -5.82 3.38 -10.33
C VAL A 51 -4.52 2.59 -10.21
N ASN A 52 -3.46 3.15 -10.78
CA ASN A 52 -2.11 2.61 -10.65
C ASN A 52 -1.49 3.13 -9.34
N LEU A 53 -1.33 2.25 -8.35
CA LEU A 53 -0.81 2.58 -7.03
C LEU A 53 0.68 2.23 -6.91
N PHE A 54 1.53 3.25 -6.74
CA PHE A 54 2.96 3.08 -6.48
C PHE A 54 3.25 3.26 -4.99
N SER A 55 3.49 2.15 -4.29
CA SER A 55 3.72 2.15 -2.84
C SER A 55 4.57 0.96 -2.40
N ASN A 56 5.36 1.15 -1.35
CA ASN A 56 6.08 0.06 -0.66
C ASN A 56 5.19 -0.70 0.34
N TYR A 57 3.92 -0.30 0.49
CA TYR A 57 2.94 -0.97 1.34
C TYR A 57 1.90 -1.71 0.46
N PRO A 58 1.75 -3.03 0.60
CA PRO A 58 0.76 -3.79 -0.16
C PRO A 58 -0.66 -3.53 0.37
N LEU A 59 -1.52 -2.98 -0.48
CA LEU A 59 -2.91 -2.73 -0.14
C LEU A 59 -3.77 -3.96 -0.47
N ARG A 60 -4.63 -4.40 0.45
CA ARG A 60 -5.42 -5.63 0.32
C ARG A 60 -6.34 -5.65 -0.91
N GLN A 61 -6.81 -4.48 -1.34
CA GLN A 61 -7.71 -4.32 -2.50
C GLN A 61 -6.97 -4.14 -3.82
N ALA A 62 -5.63 -4.05 -3.80
CA ALA A 62 -4.83 -3.82 -4.99
C ALA A 62 -4.26 -5.14 -5.54
N LYS A 63 -4.05 -5.18 -6.86
CA LYS A 63 -3.31 -6.25 -7.53
C LYS A 63 -1.84 -5.85 -7.60
N ILE A 64 -0.95 -6.68 -7.05
CA ILE A 64 0.50 -6.48 -7.16
C ILE A 64 0.93 -6.79 -8.60
N MET A 65 1.72 -5.91 -9.18
CA MET A 65 2.26 -6.04 -10.54
C MET A 65 3.77 -5.91 -10.51
N ASP A 66 4.49 -6.87 -11.10
CA ASP A 66 5.96 -6.90 -11.14
C ASP A 66 6.54 -6.25 -12.41
N ASN A 67 5.73 -6.08 -13.45
CA ASN A 67 6.15 -5.59 -14.78
C ASN A 67 5.23 -4.48 -15.28
N PHE A 68 5.08 -3.38 -14.54
CA PHE A 68 4.32 -2.23 -15.02
C PHE A 68 5.11 -1.47 -16.08
N ASN A 69 4.60 -1.39 -17.29
CA ASN A 69 5.15 -0.60 -18.39
C ASN A 69 4.33 0.68 -18.55
N TYR A 70 5.01 1.84 -18.58
CA TYR A 70 4.35 3.13 -18.74
C TYR A 70 3.82 3.37 -20.16
N ASP A 71 4.29 2.60 -21.15
CA ASP A 71 3.97 2.79 -22.55
C ASP A 71 2.79 1.93 -23.04
N ASP A 72 2.22 1.07 -22.18
CA ASP A 72 1.14 0.11 -22.54
C ASP A 72 -0.29 0.65 -22.26
N ASP A 73 -0.44 1.85 -21.70
CA ASP A 73 -1.71 2.58 -21.47
C ASP A 73 -1.77 3.89 -22.28
#